data_AF-A0AAD9R2N2-F1
#
_entry.id   AF-A0AAD9R2N2-F1
#
_cell.length_a   1.000
_cell.length_b   1.000
_cell.length_c   1.000
_cell.angle_alpha   90.00
_cell.angle_beta   90.00
_cell.angle_gamma   90.00
#
_symmetry.space_group_name_H-M   'P 1'
#
loop_
_entity.id
_entity.type
_entity.pdbx_description
1 polymer ?
#
loop_
_entity_poly.entity_id
_entity_poly.type
_entity_poly.pdbx_seq_one_letter_code
_entity_poly.pdbx_strand_id
1 'polypeptide(L)'
;MAISDVISAATNWPLASSEGLLPTMPVTDGSTATIVCKTGHYSRAIGQAVSLESLLLIVVERYIAIVRPFQSVLITRRLRITLVSLTWIFALLIAFPYVWTSQIIIEADGQTDCRTFVKWNEIEKSVFHGVGFMIFYVVPFVVTIVLYSRIVKSLNQSRQTLEGEQPDQQKLRRIHQQNHVVMKTFLLIEEIEESDTVEPNLKDIHNLLKNIQSAITAMQGNIAVLAKDNNKLSSDVAELRKVIAKNNDEVEKLKKDLNCHFYLLQETLSEPKDERVWKNEWGGDVFFSHGSNHAKGVYILVNPSIVVNVENSYKDIDGRIIAIDVICNGVNLSICNVYAPTSCQFQGKFLQILNEFMTSNLNITQLIIGGDWNATLECIDKRGGTRWKPTAYRNGIISMMEELDLIDIFRKLKPHIKSFSYESKFLKVKSRLDYFLIAKHLTQHVHNVETKTATTPDHKAIKLSLKLSQVIRGPGLWKFNNSFLKDKNYLILITESYPIISEKYANIVDKRLR
;
A
#
# COMPACT_ATOMS: atom_id res chain seq x y z
N MET A 1 20.32 -22.42 12.65
CA MET A 1 21.32 -22.91 13.62
C MET A 1 21.28 -21.98 14.80
N ALA A 2 20.97 -22.53 15.96
CA ALA A 2 20.66 -21.72 17.11
C ALA A 2 21.98 -21.29 17.76
N ILE A 3 22.06 -20.03 18.19
CA ILE A 3 23.18 -19.49 18.98
C ILE A 3 23.46 -20.40 20.20
N SER A 4 22.43 -21.11 20.69
CA SER A 4 22.51 -22.15 21.72
C SER A 4 23.42 -23.33 21.36
N ASP A 5 23.44 -23.77 20.09
CA ASP A 5 24.29 -24.89 19.65
C ASP A 5 25.77 -24.50 19.68
N VAL A 6 26.08 -23.25 19.27
CA VAL A 6 27.44 -22.69 19.30
C VAL A 6 27.91 -22.47 20.74
N ILE A 7 27.04 -21.92 21.60
CA ILE A 7 27.34 -21.74 23.03
C ILE A 7 27.57 -23.10 23.71
N SER A 8 26.72 -24.08 23.42
CA SER A 8 26.86 -25.45 23.94
C SER A 8 28.16 -26.09 23.47
N ALA A 9 28.51 -25.97 22.18
CA ALA A 9 29.77 -26.50 21.66
C ALA A 9 31.00 -25.82 22.30
N ALA A 10 30.99 -24.50 22.42
CA ALA A 10 32.10 -23.73 22.99
C ALA A 10 32.34 -24.02 24.48
N THR A 11 31.25 -24.25 25.23
CA THR A 11 31.32 -24.50 26.69
C THR A 11 31.54 -25.98 27.03
N ASN A 12 31.11 -26.91 26.17
CA ASN A 12 31.31 -28.35 26.38
C ASN A 12 32.65 -28.87 25.85
N TRP A 13 33.30 -28.16 24.91
CA TRP A 13 34.60 -28.57 24.39
C TRP A 13 35.68 -28.76 25.49
N PRO A 14 35.85 -27.83 26.45
CA PRO A 14 36.77 -28.04 27.57
C PRO A 14 36.44 -29.28 28.41
N LEU A 15 35.16 -29.52 28.71
CA LEU A 15 34.71 -30.65 29.52
C LEU A 15 34.88 -32.01 28.80
N ALA A 16 34.52 -32.07 27.51
CA ALA A 16 34.69 -33.26 26.68
C ALA A 16 36.18 -33.59 26.45
N SER A 17 37.04 -32.56 26.38
CA SER A 17 38.49 -32.75 26.26
C SER A 17 39.13 -33.32 27.54
N SER A 18 38.57 -33.00 28.73
CA SER A 18 39.02 -33.56 30.01
C SER A 18 38.53 -34.99 30.27
N GLU A 19 37.34 -35.35 29.78
CA GLU A 19 36.77 -36.70 29.97
C GLU A 19 37.31 -37.75 28.97
N GLY A 20 37.72 -37.33 27.76
CA GLY A 20 37.96 -38.28 26.66
C GLY A 20 39.37 -38.35 26.04
N LEU A 21 40.24 -37.34 26.24
CA LEU A 21 41.45 -37.21 25.41
C LEU A 21 42.76 -36.89 26.17
N LEU A 22 42.71 -36.40 27.41
CA LEU A 22 43.92 -36.00 28.15
C LEU A 22 43.80 -36.40 29.64
N PRO A 23 44.43 -37.50 30.10
CA PRO A 23 44.39 -37.91 31.51
C PRO A 23 45.08 -36.94 32.47
N THR A 24 45.80 -35.94 31.94
CA THR A 24 46.73 -35.09 32.70
C THR A 24 46.72 -33.64 32.21
N MET A 25 45.56 -33.02 32.05
CA MET A 25 45.54 -31.54 32.13
C MET A 25 45.75 -31.18 33.61
N PRO A 26 46.76 -30.36 33.97
CA PRO A 26 46.93 -29.92 35.35
C PRO A 26 45.69 -29.10 35.67
N VAL A 27 44.80 -29.70 36.46
CA VAL A 27 43.58 -29.05 36.90
C VAL A 27 44.00 -27.77 37.62
N THR A 28 43.80 -26.64 36.94
CA THR A 28 43.80 -25.32 37.55
C THR A 28 42.93 -25.43 38.79
N ASP A 29 43.51 -25.19 39.97
CA ASP A 29 42.92 -25.04 41.30
C ASP A 29 41.45 -25.53 41.44
N GLY A 30 41.15 -26.49 42.35
CA GLY A 30 39.88 -27.24 42.39
C GLY A 30 38.58 -26.41 42.28
N SER A 31 38.63 -25.14 42.66
CA SER A 31 37.60 -24.11 42.42
C SER A 31 37.28 -23.86 40.93
N THR A 32 38.30 -23.70 40.08
CA THR A 32 38.15 -23.40 38.63
C THR A 32 37.52 -24.58 37.90
N ALA A 33 37.97 -25.79 38.22
CA ALA A 33 37.45 -27.02 37.62
C ALA A 33 35.96 -27.22 37.95
N THR A 34 35.57 -26.95 39.20
CA THR A 34 34.17 -27.00 39.64
C THR A 34 33.30 -25.99 38.91
N ILE A 35 33.82 -24.77 38.64
CA ILE A 35 33.11 -23.75 37.86
C ILE A 35 32.90 -24.21 36.41
N VAL A 36 33.91 -24.81 35.79
CA VAL A 36 33.83 -25.36 34.41
C VAL A 36 32.80 -26.49 34.36
N CYS A 37 32.82 -27.41 35.31
CA CYS A 37 31.85 -28.52 35.43
C CYS A 37 30.40 -28.02 35.55
N LYS A 38 30.14 -27.04 36.43
CA LYS A 38 28.80 -26.43 36.59
C LYS A 38 28.34 -25.71 35.32
N THR A 39 29.23 -24.92 34.74
CA THR A 39 28.92 -24.12 33.54
C THR A 39 28.66 -25.01 32.34
N GLY A 40 29.44 -26.08 32.15
CA GLY A 40 29.28 -27.04 31.05
C GLY A 40 27.96 -27.83 31.11
N HIS A 41 27.60 -28.40 32.27
CA HIS A 41 26.31 -29.09 32.41
C HIS A 41 25.12 -28.16 32.19
N TYR A 42 25.19 -26.94 32.74
CA TYR A 42 24.14 -25.95 32.61
C TYR A 42 23.97 -25.48 31.16
N SER A 43 25.08 -25.13 30.49
CA SER A 43 25.05 -24.69 29.09
C SER A 43 24.61 -25.80 28.14
N ARG A 44 24.98 -27.06 28.40
CA ARG A 44 24.51 -28.22 27.65
C ARG A 44 22.99 -28.38 27.75
N ALA A 45 22.44 -28.32 28.96
CA ALA A 45 21.01 -28.46 29.20
C ALA A 45 20.20 -27.34 28.52
N ILE A 46 20.63 -26.08 28.66
CA ILE A 46 20.01 -24.95 27.97
C ILE A 46 20.13 -25.09 26.46
N GLY A 47 21.32 -25.48 25.98
CA GLY A 47 21.62 -25.68 24.57
C GLY A 47 20.62 -26.61 23.90
N GLN A 48 20.45 -27.79 24.50
CA GLN A 48 19.53 -28.82 24.02
C GLN A 48 18.07 -28.36 24.07
N ALA A 49 17.63 -27.78 25.19
CA ALA A 49 16.26 -27.33 25.36
C ALA A 49 15.88 -26.21 24.37
N VAL A 50 16.68 -25.15 24.28
CA VAL A 50 16.42 -24.00 23.38
C VAL A 50 16.40 -24.44 21.91
N SER A 51 17.27 -25.36 21.51
CA SER A 51 17.32 -25.86 20.13
C SER A 51 16.07 -26.66 19.76
N LEU A 52 15.57 -27.54 20.64
CA LEU A 52 14.34 -28.30 20.43
C LEU A 52 13.09 -27.40 20.39
N GLU A 53 12.99 -26.46 21.33
CA GLU A 53 11.89 -25.49 21.36
C GLU A 53 11.91 -24.54 20.15
N SER A 54 13.10 -24.13 19.70
CA SER A 54 13.25 -23.29 18.50
C SER A 54 12.85 -24.03 17.23
N LEU A 55 13.18 -25.32 17.12
CA LEU A 55 12.72 -26.17 16.02
C LEU A 55 11.19 -26.24 16.01
N LEU A 56 10.56 -26.48 17.17
CA LEU A 56 9.11 -26.50 17.30
C LEU A 56 8.47 -25.16 16.87
N LEU A 57 9.01 -24.03 17.32
CA LEU A 57 8.53 -22.69 16.93
C LEU A 57 8.64 -22.45 15.41
N ILE A 58 9.73 -22.90 14.78
CA ILE A 58 9.89 -22.81 13.32
C ILE A 58 8.81 -23.65 12.62
N VAL A 59 8.51 -24.85 13.12
CA VAL A 59 7.46 -25.71 12.54
C VAL A 59 6.08 -25.08 12.69
N VAL A 60 5.78 -24.50 13.86
CA VAL A 60 4.52 -23.77 14.09
C VAL A 60 4.40 -22.56 13.16
N GLU A 61 5.47 -21.77 13.02
CA GLU A 61 5.51 -20.64 12.09
C GLU A 61 5.25 -21.10 10.65
N ARG A 62 5.91 -22.18 10.21
CA ARG A 62 5.71 -22.75 8.86
C ARG A 62 4.30 -23.28 8.69
N TYR A 63 3.74 -23.93 9.71
CA TYR A 63 2.36 -24.40 9.69
C TYR A 63 1.37 -23.25 9.52
N ILE A 64 1.49 -22.19 10.33
CA ILE A 64 0.58 -21.04 10.26
C ILE A 64 0.71 -20.34 8.90
N ALA A 65 1.93 -20.12 8.42
CA ALA A 65 2.17 -19.48 7.13
C ALA A 65 1.63 -20.29 5.93
N ILE A 66 1.73 -21.62 5.95
CA ILE A 66 1.34 -22.48 4.82
C ILE A 66 -0.14 -22.88 4.88
N VAL A 67 -0.64 -23.24 6.06
CA VAL A 67 -1.99 -23.82 6.23
C VAL A 67 -3.04 -22.75 6.61
N ARG A 68 -2.63 -21.64 7.24
CA ARG A 68 -3.52 -20.57 7.74
C ARG A 68 -3.01 -19.16 7.37
N PRO A 69 -2.90 -18.82 6.07
CA PRO A 69 -2.21 -17.61 5.61
C PRO A 69 -2.81 -16.29 6.16
N PHE A 70 -4.12 -16.21 6.36
CA PHE A 70 -4.76 -15.01 6.96
C PHE A 70 -4.41 -14.79 8.43
N GLN A 71 -4.07 -15.85 9.16
CA GLN A 71 -3.62 -15.76 10.55
C GLN A 71 -2.13 -15.45 10.66
N SER A 72 -1.33 -15.70 9.61
CA SER A 72 0.10 -15.32 9.62
C SER A 72 0.32 -13.81 9.71
N VAL A 73 -0.68 -13.00 9.31
CA VAL A 73 -0.67 -11.54 9.44
C VAL A 73 -0.75 -11.10 10.92
N LEU A 74 -1.31 -11.92 11.80
CA LEU A 74 -1.38 -11.66 13.24
C LEU A 74 -0.02 -11.87 13.94
N ILE A 75 0.92 -12.60 13.32
CA ILE A 75 2.25 -12.85 13.89
C ILE A 75 3.16 -11.66 13.58
N THR A 76 3.20 -10.71 14.51
CA THR A 76 4.06 -9.52 14.40
C THR A 76 5.52 -9.82 14.77
N ARG A 77 6.46 -8.97 14.32
CA ARG A 77 7.87 -9.04 14.71
C ARG A 77 8.05 -9.01 16.23
N ARG A 78 7.24 -8.22 16.94
CA ARG A 78 7.27 -8.13 18.42
C ARG A 78 6.91 -9.48 19.04
N LEU A 79 5.82 -10.12 18.60
CA LEU A 79 5.42 -11.44 19.09
C LEU A 79 6.49 -12.51 18.83
N ARG A 80 7.14 -12.51 17.65
CA ARG A 80 8.23 -13.47 17.35
C ARG A 80 9.41 -13.31 18.32
N ILE A 81 9.83 -12.08 18.59
CA ILE A 81 10.90 -11.79 19.55
C ILE A 81 10.49 -12.22 20.96
N THR A 82 9.24 -11.94 21.36
CA THR A 82 8.70 -12.38 22.65
C THR A 82 8.71 -13.90 22.78
N LEU A 83 8.20 -14.65 21.79
CA LEU A 83 8.17 -16.11 21.80
C LEU A 83 9.57 -16.72 21.87
N VAL A 84 10.53 -16.20 21.09
CA VAL A 84 11.93 -16.65 21.16
C VAL A 84 12.53 -16.31 22.52
N SER A 85 12.25 -15.15 23.09
CA SER A 85 12.78 -14.80 24.42
C SER A 85 12.23 -15.71 25.51
N LEU A 86 10.95 -16.11 25.40
CA LEU A 86 10.30 -17.03 26.33
C LEU A 86 10.94 -18.43 26.31
N THR A 87 11.39 -18.94 25.15
CA THR A 87 12.07 -20.25 25.12
C THR A 87 13.39 -20.24 25.86
N TRP A 88 14.15 -19.14 25.78
CA TRP A 88 15.38 -18.97 26.55
C TRP A 88 15.12 -18.87 28.05
N ILE A 89 14.13 -18.06 28.47
CA ILE A 89 13.76 -17.91 29.88
C ILE A 89 13.32 -19.27 30.47
N PHE A 90 12.48 -20.00 29.74
CA PHE A 90 12.00 -21.31 30.16
C PHE A 90 13.13 -22.33 30.30
N ALA A 91 14.05 -22.39 29.32
CA ALA A 91 15.21 -23.27 29.38
C ALA A 91 16.17 -22.93 30.55
N LEU A 92 16.40 -21.64 30.81
CA LEU A 92 17.22 -21.17 31.92
C LEU A 92 16.63 -21.58 33.29
N LEU A 93 15.31 -21.45 33.47
CA LEU A 93 14.63 -21.81 34.70
C LEU A 93 14.68 -23.32 34.98
N ILE A 94 14.43 -24.14 33.95
CA ILE A 94 14.43 -25.60 34.10
C ILE A 94 15.85 -26.15 34.30
N ALA A 95 16.86 -25.54 33.66
CA ALA A 95 18.25 -25.97 33.82
C ALA A 95 18.88 -25.54 35.15
N PHE A 96 18.25 -24.63 35.90
CA PHE A 96 18.78 -24.07 37.14
C PHE A 96 19.31 -25.10 38.17
N PRO A 97 18.66 -26.27 38.37
CA PRO A 97 19.18 -27.29 39.29
C PRO A 97 20.63 -27.69 38.99
N TYR A 98 21.06 -27.76 37.73
CA TYR A 98 22.42 -28.15 37.36
C TYR A 98 23.50 -27.20 37.89
N VAL A 99 23.19 -25.92 38.07
CA VAL A 99 24.14 -24.93 38.65
C VAL A 99 24.45 -25.26 40.10
N TRP A 100 23.42 -25.68 40.84
CA TRP A 100 23.57 -26.05 42.24
C TRP A 100 24.18 -27.44 42.35
N THR A 101 23.68 -28.41 41.58
CA THR A 101 23.90 -29.83 41.87
C THR A 101 25.16 -30.42 41.25
N SER A 102 25.78 -29.81 40.25
CA SER A 102 26.97 -30.37 39.58
C SER A 102 28.26 -30.03 40.31
N GLN A 103 29.14 -31.01 40.52
CA GLN A 103 30.47 -30.83 41.08
C GLN A 103 31.45 -31.87 40.54
N ILE A 104 32.75 -31.63 40.72
CA ILE A 104 33.78 -32.63 40.42
C ILE A 104 33.93 -33.57 41.61
N ILE A 105 33.93 -34.87 41.32
CA ILE A 105 34.17 -35.94 42.27
C ILE A 105 35.45 -36.66 41.82
N ILE A 106 36.36 -36.91 42.76
CA ILE A 106 37.58 -37.70 42.53
C ILE A 106 37.22 -39.15 42.83
N GLU A 107 37.25 -40.01 41.80
CA GLU A 107 37.02 -41.44 41.94
C GLU A 107 38.24 -42.13 42.56
N ALA A 108 38.04 -43.35 43.10
CA ALA A 108 39.05 -44.06 43.88
C ALA A 108 40.30 -44.46 43.07
N ASP A 109 40.25 -44.38 41.74
CA ASP A 109 41.33 -44.64 40.80
C ASP A 109 42.13 -43.36 40.43
N GLY A 110 41.76 -42.21 41.00
CA GLY A 110 42.40 -40.92 40.73
C GLY A 110 41.80 -40.16 39.55
N GLN A 111 40.75 -40.68 38.88
CA GLN A 111 40.05 -39.94 37.83
C GLN A 111 39.11 -38.88 38.42
N THR A 112 39.11 -37.69 37.81
CA THR A 112 38.19 -36.60 38.15
C THR A 112 36.99 -36.65 37.23
N ASP A 113 35.79 -36.86 37.77
CA ASP A 113 34.55 -36.90 36.99
C ASP A 113 33.57 -35.78 37.43
N CYS A 114 32.91 -35.15 36.46
CA CYS A 114 31.92 -34.11 36.71
C CYS A 114 30.53 -34.75 36.82
N ARG A 115 30.01 -34.87 38.04
CA ARG A 115 28.70 -35.49 38.30
C ARG A 115 27.83 -34.64 39.22
N THR A 116 26.54 -34.92 39.21
CA THR A 116 25.62 -34.31 40.18
C THR A 116 25.85 -34.92 41.57
N PHE A 117 26.06 -34.09 42.60
CA PHE A 117 26.35 -34.55 43.97
C PHE A 117 25.12 -34.88 44.79
N VAL A 118 23.95 -34.45 44.33
CA VAL A 118 22.69 -34.75 44.99
C VAL A 118 22.47 -36.26 44.92
N LYS A 119 22.43 -36.90 46.08
CA LYS A 119 21.96 -38.28 46.24
C LYS A 119 20.45 -38.31 46.05
N TRP A 120 20.02 -38.10 44.83
CA TRP A 120 18.63 -38.32 44.45
C TRP A 120 18.29 -39.79 44.70
N ASN A 121 17.11 -40.03 45.25
CA ASN A 121 16.55 -41.38 45.27
C ASN A 121 16.32 -41.83 43.82
N GLU A 122 16.36 -43.14 43.55
CA GLU A 122 16.15 -43.67 42.20
C GLU A 122 14.82 -43.21 41.58
N ILE A 123 13.80 -43.03 42.42
CA ILE A 123 12.50 -42.47 42.04
C ILE A 123 12.64 -41.01 41.58
N GLU A 124 13.36 -40.17 42.31
CA GLU A 124 13.47 -38.75 42.00
C GLU A 124 14.31 -38.49 40.74
N LYS A 125 15.40 -39.25 40.55
CA LYS A 125 16.17 -39.23 39.29
C LYS A 125 15.29 -39.62 38.11
N SER A 126 14.55 -40.71 38.26
CA SER A 126 13.63 -41.22 37.23
C SER A 126 12.56 -40.20 36.90
N VAL A 127 11.97 -39.54 37.90
CA VAL A 127 10.97 -38.47 37.70
C VAL A 127 11.59 -37.27 36.99
N PHE A 128 12.75 -36.77 37.45
CA PHE A 128 13.38 -35.58 36.86
C PHE A 128 13.76 -35.80 35.40
N HIS A 129 14.46 -36.89 35.09
CA HIS A 129 14.85 -37.22 33.71
C HIS A 129 13.66 -37.64 32.85
N GLY A 130 12.70 -38.38 33.40
CA GLY A 130 11.49 -38.81 32.70
C GLY A 130 10.60 -37.63 32.29
N VAL A 131 10.36 -36.69 33.20
CA VAL A 131 9.61 -35.47 32.91
C VAL A 131 10.33 -34.60 31.88
N GLY A 132 11.65 -34.41 32.02
CA GLY A 132 12.45 -33.69 31.03
C GLY A 132 12.41 -34.35 29.64
N PHE A 133 12.50 -35.68 29.58
CA PHE A 133 12.40 -36.44 28.33
C PHE A 133 11.02 -36.25 27.67
N MET A 134 9.94 -36.30 28.45
CA MET A 134 8.59 -36.10 27.92
C MET A 134 8.40 -34.68 27.38
N ILE A 135 8.84 -33.66 28.13
CA ILE A 135 8.63 -32.25 27.79
C ILE A 135 9.47 -31.82 26.58
N PHE A 136 10.76 -32.17 26.52
CA PHE A 136 11.65 -31.66 25.49
C PHE A 136 11.78 -32.57 24.26
N TYR A 137 11.50 -33.88 24.40
CA TYR A 137 11.65 -34.82 23.30
C TYR A 137 10.31 -35.37 22.81
N VAL A 138 9.53 -36.03 23.68
CA VAL A 138 8.32 -36.75 23.23
C VAL A 138 7.23 -35.79 22.74
N VAL A 139 6.86 -34.78 23.54
CA VAL A 139 5.81 -33.83 23.18
C VAL A 139 6.19 -33.01 21.93
N PRO A 140 7.38 -32.38 21.84
CA PRO A 140 7.77 -31.64 20.65
C PRO A 140 7.87 -32.51 19.41
N PHE A 141 8.32 -33.77 19.53
CA PHE A 141 8.38 -34.71 18.42
C PHE A 141 6.99 -35.07 17.88
N VAL A 142 6.03 -35.40 18.77
CA VAL A 142 4.65 -35.70 18.38
C VAL A 142 4.00 -34.48 17.72
N VAL A 143 4.15 -33.29 18.30
CA VAL A 143 3.60 -32.05 17.71
C VAL A 143 4.23 -31.80 16.34
N THR A 144 5.55 -31.96 16.22
CA THR A 144 6.27 -31.79 14.96
C THR A 144 5.76 -32.75 13.88
N ILE A 145 5.58 -34.04 14.19
CA ILE A 145 5.00 -35.03 13.27
C ILE A 145 3.59 -34.60 12.82
N VAL A 146 2.74 -34.21 13.76
CA VAL A 146 1.36 -33.81 13.46
C VAL A 146 1.34 -32.58 12.56
N LEU A 147 2.11 -31.54 12.89
CA LEU A 147 2.17 -30.30 12.12
C LEU A 147 2.75 -30.53 10.73
N TYR A 148 3.84 -31.29 10.60
CA TYR A 148 4.39 -31.62 9.28
C TYR A 148 3.45 -32.49 8.45
N SER A 149 2.76 -33.46 9.06
CA SER A 149 1.75 -34.27 8.36
C SER A 149 0.63 -33.38 7.81
N ARG A 150 0.20 -32.36 8.57
CA ARG A 150 -0.79 -31.36 8.12
C ARG A 150 -0.25 -30.45 7.03
N ILE A 151 1.01 -30.01 7.13
CA ILE A 151 1.68 -29.21 6.09
C ILE A 151 1.76 -30.03 4.79
N VAL A 152 2.25 -31.28 4.84
CA VAL A 152 2.35 -32.16 3.67
C VAL A 152 0.98 -32.44 3.07
N LYS A 153 -0.04 -32.71 3.89
CA LYS A 153 -1.41 -32.88 3.38
C LYS A 153 -1.93 -31.61 2.70
N SER A 154 -1.74 -30.45 3.31
CA SER A 154 -2.13 -29.16 2.73
C SER A 154 -1.37 -28.87 1.43
N LEU A 155 -0.08 -29.17 1.37
CA LEU A 155 0.75 -28.98 0.19
C LEU A 155 0.38 -29.97 -0.92
N ASN A 156 0.06 -31.22 -0.60
CA ASN A 156 -0.38 -32.22 -1.57
C ASN A 156 -1.80 -31.93 -2.06
N GLN A 157 -2.70 -31.46 -1.21
CA GLN A 157 -4.03 -30.99 -1.61
C GLN A 157 -3.90 -29.78 -2.53
N SER A 158 -3.10 -28.78 -2.14
CA SER A 158 -2.74 -27.67 -3.03
C SER A 158 -2.15 -28.19 -4.33
N ARG A 159 -1.19 -29.12 -4.30
CA ARG A 159 -0.57 -29.70 -5.50
C ARG A 159 -1.58 -30.41 -6.41
N GLN A 160 -2.52 -31.17 -5.85
CA GLN A 160 -3.59 -31.83 -6.61
C GLN A 160 -4.58 -30.82 -7.20
N THR A 161 -4.88 -29.72 -6.51
CA THR A 161 -5.64 -28.60 -7.09
C THR A 161 -4.85 -27.91 -8.21
N LEU A 162 -3.51 -27.88 -8.11
CA LEU A 162 -2.60 -27.27 -9.09
C LEU A 162 -2.26 -28.16 -10.29
N GLU A 163 -2.28 -29.48 -10.14
CA GLU A 163 -2.09 -30.46 -11.22
C GLU A 163 -3.38 -30.64 -12.03
N GLY A 164 -4.54 -30.28 -11.46
CA GLY A 164 -5.83 -30.24 -12.14
C GLY A 164 -6.16 -28.92 -12.86
N GLU A 165 -5.39 -27.85 -12.66
CA GLU A 165 -5.61 -26.52 -13.26
C GLU A 165 -4.42 -26.10 -14.14
N GLN A 166 -4.68 -25.54 -15.33
CA GLN A 166 -3.64 -25.23 -16.31
C GLN A 166 -2.61 -24.16 -15.81
N PRO A 167 -1.30 -24.29 -16.18
CA PRO A 167 -0.20 -23.44 -15.70
C PRO A 167 -0.36 -21.92 -15.88
N ASP A 168 -1.17 -21.48 -16.85
CA ASP A 168 -1.38 -20.06 -17.16
C ASP A 168 -2.26 -19.33 -16.13
N GLN A 169 -3.20 -20.02 -15.47
CA GLN A 169 -4.08 -19.40 -14.46
C GLN A 169 -3.35 -19.14 -13.13
N GLN A 170 -2.34 -19.96 -12.81
CA GLN A 170 -1.54 -19.83 -11.59
C GLN A 170 -0.61 -18.62 -11.61
N LYS A 171 -0.04 -18.32 -12.79
CA LYS A 171 0.81 -17.15 -13.01
C LYS A 171 -0.02 -15.87 -13.02
N LEU A 172 -1.23 -15.91 -13.60
CA LEU A 172 -2.21 -14.82 -13.52
C LEU A 172 -2.65 -14.52 -12.08
N ARG A 173 -2.97 -15.53 -11.27
CA ARG A 173 -3.39 -15.33 -9.87
C ARG A 173 -2.30 -14.71 -8.99
N ARG A 174 -1.02 -15.07 -9.19
CA ARG A 174 0.11 -14.47 -8.45
C ARG A 174 0.41 -13.03 -8.88
N ILE A 175 0.20 -12.71 -10.16
CA ILE A 175 0.25 -11.32 -10.66
C ILE A 175 -0.94 -10.52 -10.08
N HIS A 176 -2.16 -11.08 -10.07
CA HIS A 176 -3.35 -10.48 -9.45
C HIS A 176 -3.19 -10.21 -7.94
N GLN A 177 -2.57 -11.12 -7.17
CA GLN A 177 -2.33 -10.92 -5.73
C GLN A 177 -1.23 -9.90 -5.42
N GLN A 178 -0.28 -9.67 -6.34
CA GLN A 178 0.72 -8.59 -6.21
C GLN A 178 0.18 -7.23 -6.70
N ASN A 179 -0.86 -7.23 -7.53
CA ASN A 179 -1.56 -6.05 -8.03
C ASN A 179 -2.59 -5.46 -7.03
N HIS A 180 -2.43 -5.63 -5.70
CA HIS A 180 -3.39 -5.12 -4.70
C HIS A 180 -3.63 -3.59 -4.71
N VAL A 181 -3.01 -2.86 -5.63
CA VAL A 181 -3.36 -1.48 -5.98
C VAL A 181 -3.58 -1.42 -7.51
N VAL A 182 -4.84 -1.67 -7.88
CA VAL A 182 -5.28 -1.92 -9.25
C VAL A 182 -5.41 -0.63 -10.06
N MET A 183 -5.50 -0.84 -11.37
CA MET A 183 -5.24 0.10 -12.43
C MET A 183 -6.31 1.14 -12.69
N LYS A 184 -5.82 2.22 -13.29
CA LYS A 184 -6.36 3.56 -13.06
C LYS A 184 -6.46 4.33 -14.36
N THR A 185 -7.69 4.56 -14.78
CA THR A 185 -8.00 5.53 -15.82
C THR A 185 -8.27 6.87 -15.12
N PHE A 186 -7.60 7.95 -15.53
CA PHE A 186 -7.66 9.23 -14.83
C PHE A 186 -8.27 10.31 -15.72
N LEU A 187 -9.17 11.09 -15.12
CA LEU A 187 -9.75 12.25 -15.74
C LEU A 187 -9.26 13.50 -14.99
N LEU A 188 -8.46 14.29 -15.68
CA LEU A 188 -8.11 15.62 -15.27
C LEU A 188 -9.05 16.60 -15.98
N ILE A 189 -9.72 17.43 -15.19
CA ILE A 189 -10.39 18.61 -15.70
C ILE A 189 -9.47 19.78 -15.37
N GLU A 190 -8.82 20.39 -16.36
CA GLU A 190 -7.99 21.57 -16.14
C GLU A 190 -8.90 22.80 -16.04
N GLU A 191 -8.91 23.39 -14.85
CA GLU A 191 -9.19 24.82 -14.70
C GLU A 191 -7.89 25.57 -15.02
N ILE A 192 -7.92 26.49 -15.98
CA ILE A 192 -6.80 27.42 -16.11
C ILE A 192 -6.93 28.45 -14.99
N GLU A 193 -6.37 28.13 -13.84
CA GLU A 193 -5.61 29.16 -13.15
C GLU A 193 -4.26 29.23 -13.87
N GLU A 194 -3.99 30.35 -14.52
CA GLU A 194 -2.60 30.69 -14.84
C GLU A 194 -1.87 30.68 -13.50
N SER A 195 -1.01 29.68 -13.31
CA SER A 195 0.08 29.80 -12.37
C SER A 195 0.98 30.91 -12.90
N ASP A 196 0.71 32.14 -12.46
CA ASP A 196 1.79 33.09 -12.29
C ASP A 196 2.83 32.35 -11.45
N THR A 197 3.95 32.01 -12.06
CA THR A 197 5.18 31.68 -11.35
C THR A 197 5.57 32.93 -10.57
N VAL A 198 4.95 33.13 -9.41
CA VAL A 198 5.41 34.07 -8.41
C VAL A 198 6.63 33.41 -7.76
N GLU A 199 7.80 33.77 -8.27
CA GLU A 199 9.03 33.64 -7.51
C GLU A 199 8.82 34.40 -6.18
N PRO A 200 8.81 33.74 -5.02
CA PRO A 200 8.60 34.46 -3.78
C PRO A 200 9.83 35.34 -3.51
N ASN A 201 9.57 36.64 -3.34
CA ASN A 201 10.59 37.63 -3.05
C ASN A 201 11.38 37.22 -1.81
N LEU A 202 12.68 36.98 -1.99
CA LEU A 202 13.61 36.44 -1.00
C LEU A 202 13.65 37.28 0.30
N LYS A 203 13.24 38.56 0.24
CA LYS A 203 13.16 39.46 1.41
C LYS A 203 11.95 39.17 2.31
N ASP A 204 10.82 38.75 1.76
CA ASP A 204 9.61 38.49 2.55
C ASP A 204 9.71 37.13 3.25
N ILE A 205 10.32 36.12 2.59
CA ILE A 205 10.68 34.84 3.22
C ILE A 205 11.68 35.05 4.37
N HIS A 206 12.67 35.93 4.20
CA HIS A 206 13.68 36.15 5.24
C HIS A 206 13.09 36.85 6.48
N ASN A 207 12.17 37.81 6.30
CA ASN A 207 11.49 38.48 7.40
C ASN A 207 10.46 37.57 8.09
N LEU A 208 9.74 36.74 7.33
CA LEU A 208 8.81 35.76 7.87
C LEU A 208 9.56 34.68 8.66
N LEU A 209 10.69 34.17 8.14
CA LEU A 209 11.56 33.23 8.84
C LEU A 209 12.14 33.82 10.11
N LYS A 210 12.53 35.10 10.12
CA LYS A 210 13.07 35.77 11.31
C LYS A 210 12.02 35.95 12.41
N ASN A 211 10.78 36.28 12.03
CA ASN A 211 9.66 36.40 12.96
C ASN A 211 9.20 35.03 13.49
N ILE A 212 9.16 34.02 12.63
CA ILE A 212 8.87 32.63 13.01
C ILE A 212 9.99 32.09 13.91
N GLN A 213 11.26 32.37 13.65
CA GLN A 213 12.39 31.94 14.49
C GLN A 213 12.33 32.59 15.88
N SER A 214 11.96 33.86 15.97
CA SER A 214 11.76 34.57 17.24
C SER A 214 10.58 33.99 18.04
N ALA A 215 9.45 33.71 17.37
CA ALA A 215 8.28 33.09 17.99
C ALA A 215 8.56 31.63 18.42
N ILE A 216 9.34 30.87 17.64
CA ILE A 216 9.79 29.51 17.99
C ILE A 216 10.71 29.56 19.21
N THR A 217 11.61 30.53 19.31
CA THR A 217 12.53 30.65 20.46
C THR A 217 11.76 31.00 21.74
N ALA A 218 10.75 31.87 21.64
CA ALA A 218 9.84 32.20 22.75
C ALA A 218 8.95 31.00 23.16
N MET A 219 8.47 30.21 22.20
CA MET A 219 7.72 28.98 22.46
C MET A 219 8.61 27.88 23.06
N GLN A 220 9.88 27.77 22.64
CA GLN A 220 10.86 26.82 23.20
C GLN A 220 11.21 27.13 24.66
N GLY A 221 11.29 28.42 25.04
CA GLY A 221 11.46 28.83 26.44
C GLY A 221 10.29 28.41 27.34
N ASN A 222 9.06 28.48 26.82
CA ASN A 222 7.85 28.08 27.55
C ASN A 222 7.63 26.55 27.56
N ILE A 223 8.11 25.83 26.53
CA ILE A 223 8.05 24.37 26.44
C ILE A 223 9.12 23.71 27.34
N ALA A 224 10.27 24.34 27.59
CA ALA A 224 11.27 23.84 28.53
C ALA A 224 10.77 23.79 29.99
N VAL A 225 9.80 24.64 30.35
CA VAL A 225 9.13 24.65 31.67
C VAL A 225 8.06 23.55 31.77
N LEU A 226 7.53 23.07 30.65
CA LEU A 226 6.47 22.05 30.59
C LEU A 226 6.96 20.63 30.19
N ALA A 227 8.22 20.49 29.76
CA ALA A 227 8.78 19.24 29.27
C ALA A 227 9.57 18.46 30.34
N LYS A 228 9.03 18.33 31.57
CA LYS A 228 9.63 17.46 32.59
C LYS A 228 9.04 16.04 32.67
N ASP A 229 7.93 15.72 31.99
CA ASP A 229 7.32 14.37 32.13
C ASP A 229 6.64 13.81 30.86
N ASN A 230 7.33 13.65 29.71
CA ASN A 230 6.75 12.81 28.64
C ASN A 230 7.71 12.20 27.58
N ASN A 231 8.85 11.66 27.98
CA ASN A 231 9.79 11.01 27.05
C ASN A 231 9.39 9.62 26.55
N LYS A 232 8.23 9.06 26.95
CA LYS A 232 7.78 7.73 26.51
C LYS A 232 6.73 7.78 25.39
N LEU A 233 5.85 8.78 25.40
CA LEU A 233 4.75 8.90 24.44
C LEU A 233 5.20 9.37 23.04
N SER A 234 6.30 10.14 22.96
CA SER A 234 6.83 10.72 21.73
C SER A 234 7.42 9.67 20.76
N SER A 235 8.08 8.64 21.29
CA SER A 235 8.67 7.55 20.51
C SER A 235 7.61 6.66 19.86
N ASP A 236 6.57 6.32 20.61
CA ASP A 236 5.50 5.43 20.14
C ASP A 236 4.64 6.11 19.06
N VAL A 237 4.38 7.42 19.19
CA VAL A 237 3.67 8.20 18.18
C VAL A 237 4.51 8.39 16.91
N ALA A 238 5.84 8.56 17.03
CA ALA A 238 6.72 8.66 15.87
C ALA A 238 6.85 7.33 15.09
N GLU A 239 6.83 6.20 15.78
CA GLU A 239 6.85 4.87 15.16
C GLU A 239 5.49 4.53 14.50
N LEU A 240 4.37 4.86 15.17
CA LEU A 240 3.02 4.76 14.58
C LEU A 240 2.88 5.66 13.34
N ARG A 241 3.40 6.89 13.36
CA ARG A 241 3.42 7.78 12.18
C ARG A 241 4.23 7.19 11.02
N LYS A 242 5.35 6.51 11.29
CA LYS A 242 6.14 5.83 10.24
C LYS A 242 5.44 4.61 9.66
N VAL A 243 4.69 3.86 10.48
CA VAL A 243 3.90 2.70 10.04
C VAL A 243 2.67 3.15 9.21
N ILE A 244 2.01 4.23 9.63
CA ILE A 244 0.89 4.84 8.88
C ILE A 244 1.39 5.46 7.57
N ALA A 245 2.53 6.16 7.57
CA ALA A 245 3.13 6.73 6.36
C ALA A 245 3.46 5.66 5.32
N LYS A 246 4.03 4.52 5.73
CA LYS A 246 4.40 3.42 4.82
C LYS A 246 3.22 2.76 4.10
N ASN A 247 2.02 2.77 4.69
CA ASN A 247 0.80 2.27 4.04
C ASN A 247 0.10 3.33 3.17
N ASN A 248 0.34 4.63 3.41
CA ASN A 248 -0.24 5.75 2.66
C ASN A 248 0.59 6.17 1.43
N ASP A 249 1.80 5.62 1.25
CA ASP A 249 2.75 6.04 0.20
C ASP A 249 2.19 5.88 -1.22
N GLU A 250 1.35 4.87 -1.50
CA GLU A 250 0.81 4.68 -2.85
C GLU A 250 -0.33 5.64 -3.20
N VAL A 251 -1.20 5.95 -2.24
CA VAL A 251 -2.28 6.94 -2.41
C VAL A 251 -1.70 8.34 -2.52
N GLU A 252 -0.72 8.67 -1.67
CA GLU A 252 0.02 9.93 -1.75
C GLU A 252 0.81 10.05 -3.07
N LYS A 253 1.44 8.95 -3.53
CA LYS A 253 2.10 8.92 -4.83
C LYS A 253 1.12 9.16 -5.99
N LEU A 254 -0.09 8.61 -5.94
CA LEU A 254 -1.12 8.88 -6.96
C LEU A 254 -1.58 10.33 -6.98
N LYS A 255 -1.79 10.92 -5.80
CA LYS A 255 -2.15 12.33 -5.67
C LYS A 255 -1.04 13.21 -6.24
N LYS A 256 0.21 12.93 -5.88
CA LYS A 256 1.39 13.72 -6.24
C LYS A 256 1.80 13.58 -7.71
N ASP A 257 1.75 12.37 -8.28
CA ASP A 257 2.29 12.10 -9.62
C ASP A 257 1.31 12.47 -10.75
N LEU A 258 -0.01 12.48 -10.49
CA LEU A 258 -1.02 12.61 -11.55
C LEU A 258 -1.89 13.85 -11.45
N ASN A 259 -2.14 14.35 -10.23
CA ASN A 259 -2.95 15.53 -9.92
C ASN A 259 -4.20 15.64 -10.83
N CYS A 260 -5.14 14.70 -10.68
CA CYS A 260 -6.36 14.62 -11.47
C CYS A 260 -7.58 15.05 -10.63
N HIS A 261 -8.69 15.38 -11.30
CA HIS A 261 -9.93 15.73 -10.60
C HIS A 261 -10.70 14.47 -10.20
N PHE A 262 -10.81 13.53 -11.15
CA PHE A 262 -11.48 12.25 -10.96
C PHE A 262 -10.55 11.09 -11.30
N TYR A 263 -10.63 10.05 -10.49
CA TYR A 263 -9.83 8.83 -10.64
C TYR A 263 -10.80 7.65 -10.82
N LEU A 264 -10.74 6.97 -11.96
CA LEU A 264 -11.60 5.83 -12.31
C LEU A 264 -10.79 4.55 -12.11
N LEU A 265 -11.13 3.78 -11.08
CA LEU A 265 -10.44 2.53 -10.73
C LEU A 265 -11.26 1.31 -11.16
N GLN A 266 -10.58 0.27 -11.66
CA GLN A 266 -11.19 -1.01 -12.01
C GLN A 266 -10.55 -2.14 -11.19
N GLU A 267 -11.19 -3.31 -11.18
CA GLU A 267 -10.83 -4.51 -10.39
C GLU A 267 -10.44 -4.22 -8.93
N THR A 268 -11.28 -3.46 -8.23
CA THR A 268 -10.97 -3.03 -6.84
C THR A 268 -11.04 -4.17 -5.82
N LEU A 269 -11.66 -5.31 -6.18
CA LEU A 269 -11.75 -6.53 -5.36
C LEU A 269 -12.22 -6.29 -3.92
N SER A 270 -13.16 -5.38 -3.77
CA SER A 270 -13.56 -4.78 -2.52
C SER A 270 -14.96 -5.15 -2.07
N GLU A 271 -15.20 -5.10 -0.77
CA GLU A 271 -16.52 -5.33 -0.17
C GLU A 271 -17.08 -4.03 0.45
N PRO A 272 -18.41 -3.95 0.69
CA PRO A 272 -19.03 -2.81 1.37
C PRO A 272 -18.40 -2.44 2.72
N LYS A 273 -17.80 -3.42 3.43
CA LYS A 273 -17.12 -3.19 4.70
C LYS A 273 -15.82 -2.37 4.55
N ASP A 274 -15.21 -2.40 3.37
CA ASP A 274 -13.93 -1.75 3.09
C ASP A 274 -14.11 -0.27 2.73
N GLU A 275 -15.35 0.19 2.46
CA GLU A 275 -15.64 1.57 2.08
C GLU A 275 -15.12 2.58 3.10
N ARG A 276 -15.22 2.27 4.39
CA ARG A 276 -14.73 3.16 5.46
C ARG A 276 -13.22 3.31 5.40
N VAL A 277 -12.49 2.24 5.08
CA VAL A 277 -11.03 2.27 4.95
C VAL A 277 -10.66 3.12 3.75
N TRP A 278 -11.27 2.84 2.59
CA TRP A 278 -11.04 3.60 1.35
C TRP A 278 -11.33 5.10 1.49
N LYS A 279 -12.45 5.48 2.10
CA LYS A 279 -12.79 6.88 2.35
C LYS A 279 -11.78 7.56 3.28
N ASN A 280 -11.35 6.87 4.34
CA ASN A 280 -10.38 7.42 5.29
C ASN A 280 -8.98 7.59 4.68
N GLU A 281 -8.53 6.63 3.88
CA GLU A 281 -7.21 6.68 3.21
C GLU A 281 -7.20 7.72 2.08
N TRP A 282 -8.30 7.83 1.33
CA TRP A 282 -8.42 8.80 0.26
C TRP A 282 -8.59 10.23 0.79
N GLY A 283 -9.39 10.42 1.84
CA GLY A 283 -9.66 11.72 2.45
C GLY A 283 -10.62 12.62 1.67
N GLY A 284 -11.29 12.09 0.65
CA GLY A 284 -12.30 12.78 -0.17
C GLY A 284 -13.46 11.86 -0.55
N ASP A 285 -14.33 12.32 -1.46
CA ASP A 285 -15.47 11.52 -1.89
C ASP A 285 -15.04 10.32 -2.73
N VAL A 286 -15.64 9.17 -2.43
CA VAL A 286 -15.44 7.90 -3.13
C VAL A 286 -16.80 7.26 -3.38
N PHE A 287 -17.01 6.86 -4.64
CA PHE A 287 -18.21 6.18 -5.10
C PHE A 287 -17.85 4.73 -5.45
N PHE A 288 -18.70 3.79 -5.03
CA PHE A 288 -18.40 2.36 -5.04
C PHE A 288 -19.45 1.56 -5.81
N SER A 289 -19.02 0.75 -6.79
CA SER A 289 -19.77 -0.39 -7.32
C SER A 289 -18.95 -1.65 -7.07
N HIS A 290 -19.35 -2.41 -6.04
CA HIS A 290 -18.59 -3.58 -5.58
C HIS A 290 -18.86 -4.80 -6.47
N GLY A 291 -17.81 -5.56 -6.72
CA GLY A 291 -17.88 -6.83 -7.41
C GLY A 291 -18.09 -8.01 -6.46
N SER A 292 -17.52 -9.14 -6.82
CA SER A 292 -17.36 -10.29 -5.93
C SER A 292 -16.00 -10.24 -5.23
N ASN A 293 -15.84 -11.04 -4.18
CA ASN A 293 -14.61 -11.12 -3.37
C ASN A 293 -13.35 -11.53 -4.16
N HIS A 294 -13.50 -11.95 -5.41
CA HIS A 294 -12.43 -12.48 -6.24
C HIS A 294 -12.37 -11.86 -7.64
N ALA A 295 -13.30 -10.97 -7.99
CA ALA A 295 -13.36 -10.36 -9.32
C ALA A 295 -14.25 -9.12 -9.35
N LYS A 296 -13.96 -8.23 -10.32
CA LYS A 296 -14.70 -6.99 -10.62
C LYS A 296 -14.52 -5.92 -9.52
N GLY A 297 -15.38 -4.90 -9.53
CA GLY A 297 -15.32 -3.73 -8.66
C GLY A 297 -14.82 -2.51 -9.43
N VAL A 298 -15.60 -1.42 -9.41
CA VAL A 298 -15.25 -0.16 -10.06
C VAL A 298 -15.56 1.02 -9.15
N TYR A 299 -14.60 1.95 -9.02
CA TYR A 299 -14.72 3.13 -8.17
C TYR A 299 -14.53 4.43 -8.94
N ILE A 300 -15.12 5.50 -8.41
CA ILE A 300 -14.77 6.87 -8.80
C ILE A 300 -14.32 7.60 -7.53
N LEU A 301 -13.09 8.13 -7.55
CA LEU A 301 -12.55 8.93 -6.45
C LEU A 301 -12.47 10.38 -6.91
N VAL A 302 -13.00 11.30 -6.10
CA VAL A 302 -12.95 12.75 -6.33
C VAL A 302 -11.81 13.32 -5.52
N ASN A 303 -10.93 14.09 -6.15
CA ASN A 303 -9.80 14.69 -5.46
C ASN A 303 -10.27 15.55 -4.26
N PRO A 304 -9.76 15.33 -3.04
CA PRO A 304 -10.18 16.11 -1.87
C PRO A 304 -9.78 17.59 -1.95
N SER A 305 -8.81 17.93 -2.80
CA SER A 305 -8.33 19.30 -2.97
C SER A 305 -9.23 20.16 -3.87
N ILE A 306 -10.22 19.57 -4.53
CA ILE A 306 -11.14 20.29 -5.42
C ILE A 306 -12.54 20.30 -4.81
N VAL A 307 -13.26 21.41 -5.02
CA VAL A 307 -14.67 21.50 -4.66
C VAL A 307 -15.47 21.20 -5.92
N VAL A 308 -16.03 20.00 -5.99
CA VAL A 308 -16.93 19.57 -7.07
C VAL A 308 -18.29 19.28 -6.47
N ASN A 309 -19.35 19.77 -7.12
CA ASN A 309 -20.71 19.40 -6.77
C ASN A 309 -21.08 18.11 -7.51
N VAL A 310 -21.26 17.01 -6.78
CA VAL A 310 -21.79 15.76 -7.31
C VAL A 310 -23.29 15.73 -7.07
N GLU A 311 -24.09 15.75 -8.14
CA GLU A 311 -25.55 15.77 -8.04
C GLU A 311 -26.12 14.38 -7.81
N ASN A 312 -25.66 13.40 -8.58
CA ASN A 312 -26.17 12.03 -8.56
C ASN A 312 -25.04 11.02 -8.69
N SER A 313 -25.28 9.81 -8.17
CA SER A 313 -24.40 8.65 -8.36
C SER A 313 -25.21 7.42 -8.71
N TYR A 314 -24.78 6.68 -9.73
CA TYR A 314 -25.43 5.49 -10.26
C TYR A 314 -24.44 4.33 -10.29
N LYS A 315 -24.92 3.11 -10.10
CA LYS A 315 -24.10 1.90 -10.14
C LYS A 315 -24.88 0.70 -10.64
N ASP A 316 -24.17 -0.23 -11.26
CA ASP A 316 -24.74 -1.53 -11.57
C ASP A 316 -24.76 -2.47 -10.36
N ILE A 317 -25.48 -3.58 -10.51
CA ILE A 317 -25.51 -4.66 -9.51
C ILE A 317 -24.25 -5.53 -9.60
N ASP A 318 -23.61 -5.54 -10.76
CA ASP A 318 -22.61 -6.52 -11.14
C ASP A 318 -21.17 -6.08 -10.79
N GLY A 319 -20.97 -4.84 -10.35
CA GLY A 319 -19.67 -4.29 -9.97
C GLY A 319 -18.80 -3.90 -11.17
N ARG A 320 -19.41 -3.58 -12.32
CA ARG A 320 -18.71 -3.27 -13.57
C ARG A 320 -18.96 -1.86 -14.08
N ILE A 321 -19.99 -1.17 -13.60
CA ILE A 321 -20.38 0.15 -14.06
C ILE A 321 -20.67 1.02 -12.85
N ILE A 322 -20.08 2.20 -12.85
CA ILE A 322 -20.42 3.27 -11.91
C ILE A 322 -20.37 4.59 -12.63
N ALA A 323 -21.29 5.49 -12.33
CA ALA A 323 -21.32 6.82 -12.92
C ALA A 323 -21.71 7.87 -11.89
N ILE A 324 -21.27 9.09 -12.12
CA ILE A 324 -21.64 10.27 -11.34
C ILE A 324 -21.99 11.43 -12.27
N ASP A 325 -22.99 12.21 -11.87
CA ASP A 325 -23.28 13.50 -12.49
C ASP A 325 -22.63 14.59 -11.65
N VAL A 326 -21.83 15.43 -12.31
CA VAL A 326 -21.04 16.47 -11.64
C VAL A 326 -21.23 17.81 -12.32
N ILE A 327 -21.24 18.87 -11.54
CA ILE A 327 -21.16 20.24 -12.04
C ILE A 327 -19.74 20.73 -11.85
N CYS A 328 -19.02 20.91 -12.95
CA CYS A 328 -17.67 21.42 -12.99
C CYS A 328 -17.68 22.77 -13.72
N ASN A 329 -17.37 23.85 -13.03
CA ASN A 329 -17.31 25.21 -13.59
C ASN A 329 -18.58 25.64 -14.35
N GLY A 330 -19.75 25.25 -13.81
CA GLY A 330 -21.05 25.51 -14.41
C GLY A 330 -21.42 24.61 -15.59
N VAL A 331 -20.58 23.63 -15.94
CA VAL A 331 -20.84 22.61 -16.96
C VAL A 331 -21.24 21.31 -16.27
N ASN A 332 -22.42 20.79 -16.62
CA ASN A 332 -22.87 19.49 -16.15
C ASN A 332 -22.21 18.39 -16.99
N LEU A 333 -21.54 17.45 -16.33
CA LEU A 333 -20.88 16.32 -16.96
C LEU A 333 -21.35 15.01 -16.31
N SER A 334 -21.59 13.99 -17.12
CA SER A 334 -21.79 12.63 -16.64
C SER A 334 -20.49 11.85 -16.83
N ILE A 335 -19.88 11.40 -15.74
CA ILE A 335 -18.64 10.62 -15.76
C ILE A 335 -18.97 9.17 -15.44
N CYS A 336 -18.66 8.26 -16.35
CA CYS A 336 -18.92 6.83 -16.22
C CYS A 336 -17.60 6.03 -16.23
N ASN A 337 -17.46 5.12 -15.29
CA ASN A 337 -16.37 4.17 -15.19
C ASN A 337 -16.88 2.76 -15.53
N VAL A 338 -16.18 2.08 -16.45
CA VAL A 338 -16.53 0.74 -16.90
C VAL A 338 -15.39 -0.27 -16.72
N TYR A 339 -15.75 -1.50 -16.38
CA TYR A 339 -14.87 -2.66 -16.40
C TYR A 339 -15.54 -3.82 -17.14
N ALA A 340 -15.21 -3.94 -18.42
CA ALA A 340 -15.81 -4.93 -19.30
C ALA A 340 -15.31 -6.36 -19.05
N PRO A 341 -16.13 -7.39 -19.28
CA PRO A 341 -15.71 -8.78 -19.15
C PRO A 341 -14.72 -9.20 -20.25
N THR A 342 -13.74 -10.04 -19.87
CA THR A 342 -12.78 -10.65 -20.80
C THR A 342 -13.36 -11.81 -21.61
N SER A 343 -14.33 -12.54 -21.06
CA SER A 343 -14.95 -13.69 -21.72
C SER A 343 -16.04 -13.28 -22.70
N CYS A 344 -16.00 -13.82 -23.92
CA CYS A 344 -16.96 -13.51 -24.97
C CYS A 344 -18.40 -13.85 -24.60
N GLN A 345 -18.62 -14.82 -23.71
CA GLN A 345 -19.94 -15.24 -23.24
C GLN A 345 -20.69 -14.11 -22.52
N PHE A 346 -19.96 -13.24 -21.81
CA PHE A 346 -20.55 -12.16 -21.01
C PHE A 346 -20.51 -10.80 -21.70
N GLN A 347 -19.71 -10.66 -22.77
CA GLN A 347 -19.51 -9.40 -23.48
C GLN A 347 -20.78 -8.85 -24.14
N GLY A 348 -21.58 -9.72 -24.78
CA GLY A 348 -22.85 -9.29 -25.39
C GLY A 348 -23.85 -8.76 -24.35
N LYS A 349 -24.05 -9.51 -23.26
CA LYS A 349 -24.94 -9.12 -22.16
C LYS A 349 -24.46 -7.83 -21.47
N PHE A 350 -23.15 -7.66 -21.32
CA PHE A 350 -22.57 -6.45 -20.75
C PHE A 350 -22.90 -5.20 -21.58
N LEU A 351 -22.78 -5.25 -22.92
CA LEU A 351 -23.14 -4.11 -23.77
C LEU A 351 -24.62 -3.74 -23.66
N GLN A 352 -25.50 -4.74 -23.59
CA GLN A 352 -26.93 -4.50 -23.39
C GLN A 352 -27.19 -3.77 -22.06
N ILE A 353 -26.61 -4.27 -20.96
CA ILE A 353 -26.75 -3.65 -19.64
C ILE A 353 -26.17 -2.23 -19.64
N LEU A 354 -25.02 -2.02 -20.28
CA LEU A 354 -24.39 -0.70 -20.37
C LEU A 354 -25.27 0.29 -21.13
N ASN A 355 -25.84 -0.11 -22.26
CA ASN A 355 -26.76 0.74 -23.03
C ASN A 355 -28.00 1.11 -22.22
N GLU A 356 -28.67 0.13 -21.61
CA GLU A 356 -29.83 0.36 -20.74
C GLU A 356 -29.48 1.29 -19.56
N PHE A 357 -28.31 1.10 -18.96
CA PHE A 357 -27.80 1.93 -17.86
C PHE A 357 -27.57 3.37 -18.30
N MET A 358 -26.93 3.59 -19.46
CA MET A 358 -26.64 4.94 -19.96
C MET A 358 -27.92 5.68 -20.33
N THR A 359 -28.84 5.03 -21.05
CA THR A 359 -30.10 5.66 -21.48
C THR A 359 -31.01 6.01 -20.31
N SER A 360 -30.99 5.21 -19.24
CA SER A 360 -31.89 5.42 -18.09
C SER A 360 -31.36 6.45 -17.08
N ASN A 361 -30.03 6.59 -16.97
CA ASN A 361 -29.44 7.31 -15.84
C ASN A 361 -28.58 8.52 -16.25
N LEU A 362 -28.04 8.59 -17.47
CA LEU A 362 -26.96 9.52 -17.80
C LEU A 362 -27.36 10.54 -18.86
N ASN A 363 -26.76 11.73 -18.79
CA ASN A 363 -26.84 12.70 -19.86
C ASN A 363 -25.86 12.34 -20.98
N ILE A 364 -26.33 11.62 -21.99
CA ILE A 364 -25.54 11.18 -23.16
C ILE A 364 -24.85 12.39 -23.83
N THR A 365 -25.50 13.55 -23.85
CA THR A 365 -24.97 14.78 -24.46
C THR A 365 -23.86 15.44 -23.63
N GLN A 366 -23.44 14.92 -22.49
CA GLN A 366 -22.29 15.42 -21.72
C GLN A 366 -21.51 14.26 -21.11
N LEU A 367 -21.52 13.11 -21.78
CA LEU A 367 -21.02 11.85 -21.27
C LEU A 367 -19.51 11.67 -21.55
N ILE A 368 -18.78 11.27 -20.51
CA ILE A 368 -17.40 10.80 -20.57
C ILE A 368 -17.36 9.40 -19.96
N ILE A 369 -17.04 8.39 -20.76
CA ILE A 369 -16.88 7.01 -20.32
C ILE A 369 -15.40 6.66 -20.36
N GLY A 370 -14.83 6.25 -19.24
CA GLY A 370 -13.45 5.77 -19.16
C GLY A 370 -13.37 4.43 -18.47
N GLY A 371 -12.37 3.62 -18.81
CA GLY A 371 -12.09 2.37 -18.10
C GLY A 371 -11.47 1.31 -19.00
N ASP A 372 -11.50 0.08 -18.52
CA ASP A 372 -10.98 -1.09 -19.23
C ASP A 372 -12.12 -1.77 -20.00
N TRP A 373 -12.03 -1.67 -21.33
CA TRP A 373 -13.01 -2.24 -22.23
C TRP A 373 -12.71 -3.68 -22.62
N ASN A 374 -11.53 -4.22 -22.25
CA ASN A 374 -11.06 -5.54 -22.61
C ASN A 374 -11.13 -5.86 -24.12
N ALA A 375 -11.09 -4.82 -24.96
CA ALA A 375 -11.13 -4.92 -26.41
C ALA A 375 -10.31 -3.81 -27.07
N THR A 376 -9.71 -4.14 -28.21
CA THR A 376 -8.98 -3.17 -29.06
C THR A 376 -9.89 -2.72 -30.19
N LEU A 377 -9.99 -1.41 -30.43
CA LEU A 377 -10.87 -0.85 -31.46
C LEU A 377 -10.27 -0.93 -32.86
N GLU A 378 -8.96 -0.75 -33.01
CA GLU A 378 -8.28 -0.79 -34.30
C GLU A 378 -7.11 -1.77 -34.34
N CYS A 379 -6.67 -2.14 -35.54
CA CYS A 379 -5.53 -3.05 -35.71
C CYS A 379 -4.22 -2.49 -35.15
N ILE A 380 -4.05 -1.16 -35.15
CA ILE A 380 -2.88 -0.46 -34.59
C ILE A 380 -2.80 -0.60 -33.05
N ASP A 381 -3.92 -0.91 -32.40
CA ASP A 381 -4.03 -1.03 -30.95
C ASP A 381 -3.51 -2.36 -30.40
N LYS A 382 -3.11 -3.29 -31.26
CA LYS A 382 -2.60 -4.59 -30.85
C LYS A 382 -1.25 -4.89 -31.49
N ARG A 383 -0.32 -5.43 -30.69
CA ARG A 383 0.96 -5.96 -31.18
C ARG A 383 1.23 -7.32 -30.55
N GLY A 384 1.66 -8.28 -31.37
CA GLY A 384 1.98 -9.64 -30.93
C GLY A 384 0.74 -10.53 -30.74
N GLY A 385 0.98 -11.80 -30.44
CA GLY A 385 -0.06 -12.82 -30.29
C GLY A 385 -0.81 -13.11 -31.59
N THR A 386 -2.09 -13.46 -31.48
CA THR A 386 -2.96 -13.70 -32.64
C THR A 386 -3.17 -12.42 -33.46
N ARG A 387 -3.14 -12.55 -34.78
CA ARG A 387 -3.43 -11.45 -35.72
C ARG A 387 -4.74 -10.78 -35.31
N TRP A 388 -4.71 -9.45 -35.21
CA TRP A 388 -5.89 -8.68 -34.88
C TRP A 388 -6.99 -8.90 -35.92
N LYS A 389 -8.22 -9.11 -35.45
CA LYS A 389 -9.43 -9.23 -36.25
C LYS A 389 -10.57 -8.55 -35.48
N PRO A 390 -11.52 -7.89 -36.17
CA PRO A 390 -12.73 -7.40 -35.53
C PRO A 390 -13.49 -8.54 -34.85
N THR A 391 -13.99 -8.30 -33.65
CA THR A 391 -14.85 -9.24 -32.92
C THR A 391 -16.28 -8.69 -32.89
N ALA A 392 -17.26 -9.56 -32.65
CA ALA A 392 -18.65 -9.13 -32.47
C ALA A 392 -18.79 -8.11 -31.34
N TYR A 393 -18.06 -8.32 -30.24
CA TYR A 393 -18.02 -7.38 -29.11
C TYR A 393 -17.44 -6.01 -29.50
N ARG A 394 -16.28 -5.97 -30.19
CA ARG A 394 -15.70 -4.72 -30.70
C ARG A 394 -16.65 -4.00 -31.65
N ASN A 395 -17.35 -4.73 -32.52
CA ASN A 395 -18.32 -4.14 -33.43
C ASN A 395 -19.53 -3.58 -32.67
N GLY A 396 -19.98 -4.26 -31.62
CA GLY A 396 -21.03 -3.75 -30.73
C GLY A 396 -20.61 -2.44 -30.03
N ILE A 397 -19.35 -2.31 -29.60
CA ILE A 397 -18.82 -1.04 -29.06
C ILE A 397 -18.90 0.06 -30.13
N ILE A 398 -18.56 -0.23 -31.39
CA ILE A 398 -18.62 0.76 -32.47
C ILE A 398 -20.04 1.15 -32.81
N SER A 399 -20.98 0.20 -32.88
CA SER A 399 -22.39 0.49 -33.07
C SER A 399 -22.92 1.39 -31.94
N MET A 400 -22.58 1.09 -30.69
CA MET A 400 -22.91 1.94 -29.54
C MET A 400 -22.29 3.33 -29.66
N MET A 401 -21.04 3.45 -30.12
CA MET A 401 -20.39 4.74 -30.36
C MET A 401 -21.11 5.56 -31.44
N GLU A 402 -21.52 4.92 -32.52
CA GLU A 402 -22.26 5.56 -33.62
C GLU A 402 -23.66 5.99 -33.16
N GLU A 403 -24.37 5.14 -32.43
CA GLU A 403 -25.73 5.40 -31.92
C GLU A 403 -25.76 6.54 -30.89
N LEU A 404 -24.74 6.65 -30.04
CA LEU A 404 -24.64 7.63 -28.97
C LEU A 404 -23.75 8.84 -29.31
N ASP A 405 -23.28 8.94 -30.55
CA ASP A 405 -22.33 9.96 -31.03
C ASP A 405 -21.10 10.12 -30.11
N LEU A 406 -20.56 8.98 -29.65
CA LEU A 406 -19.35 8.87 -28.84
C LEU A 406 -18.12 8.67 -29.71
N ILE A 407 -16.98 9.21 -29.27
CA ILE A 407 -15.71 9.14 -29.98
C ILE A 407 -14.62 8.61 -29.05
N ASP A 408 -13.79 7.69 -29.56
CA ASP A 408 -12.49 7.36 -28.97
C ASP A 408 -11.55 8.55 -29.14
N ILE A 409 -11.45 9.35 -28.08
CA ILE A 409 -10.71 10.62 -28.12
C ILE A 409 -9.21 10.42 -28.38
N PHE A 410 -8.64 9.31 -27.91
CA PHE A 410 -7.23 9.02 -28.15
C PHE A 410 -6.95 8.86 -29.63
N ARG A 411 -7.75 8.04 -30.32
CA ARG A 411 -7.55 7.73 -31.73
C ARG A 411 -7.92 8.91 -32.63
N LYS A 412 -8.90 9.73 -32.21
CA LYS A 412 -9.25 10.99 -32.88
C LYS A 412 -8.08 11.99 -32.90
N LEU A 413 -7.37 12.15 -31.77
CA LEU A 413 -6.25 13.08 -31.67
C LEU A 413 -4.92 12.49 -32.16
N LYS A 414 -4.73 11.17 -32.04
CA LYS A 414 -3.46 10.48 -32.29
C LYS A 414 -3.67 9.24 -33.18
N PRO A 415 -4.16 9.40 -34.43
CA PRO A 415 -4.59 8.28 -35.28
C PRO A 415 -3.47 7.27 -35.54
N HIS A 416 -2.26 7.74 -35.83
CA HIS A 416 -1.14 6.89 -36.24
C HIS A 416 -0.16 6.53 -35.12
N ILE A 417 -0.38 7.02 -33.90
CA ILE A 417 0.51 6.78 -32.77
C ILE A 417 0.18 5.42 -32.13
N LYS A 418 1.20 4.57 -32.01
CA LYS A 418 1.11 3.30 -31.27
C LYS A 418 1.32 3.56 -29.79
N SER A 419 0.23 3.56 -29.03
CA SER A 419 0.26 3.53 -27.56
C SER A 419 -0.52 2.33 -27.06
N PHE A 420 0.01 1.65 -26.04
CA PHE A 420 -0.57 0.46 -25.46
C PHE A 420 -0.78 0.68 -23.97
N SER A 421 -1.96 0.32 -23.49
CA SER A 421 -2.34 0.41 -22.09
C SER A 421 -2.11 -0.90 -21.36
N TYR A 422 -1.97 -2.03 -22.05
CA TYR A 422 -1.71 -3.35 -21.48
C TYR A 422 -0.49 -3.99 -22.14
N GLU A 423 0.35 -4.64 -21.34
CA GLU A 423 1.52 -5.39 -21.79
C GLU A 423 1.70 -6.70 -21.02
N SER A 424 1.53 -7.82 -21.72
CA SER A 424 1.95 -9.14 -21.23
C SER A 424 3.36 -9.45 -21.71
N LYS A 425 4.33 -9.30 -20.81
CA LYS A 425 5.74 -9.65 -21.09
C LYS A 425 5.91 -11.14 -21.43
N PHE A 426 5.10 -12.00 -20.80
CA PHE A 426 5.14 -13.44 -21.02
C PHE A 426 4.65 -13.82 -22.42
N LEU A 427 3.48 -13.32 -22.80
CA LEU A 427 2.89 -13.60 -24.13
C LEU A 427 3.50 -12.74 -25.25
N LYS A 428 4.36 -11.77 -24.90
CA LYS A 428 4.90 -10.75 -25.81
C LYS A 428 3.78 -10.01 -26.57
N VAL A 429 2.68 -9.76 -25.87
CA VAL A 429 1.50 -9.06 -26.39
C VAL A 429 1.40 -7.67 -25.77
N LYS A 430 1.11 -6.68 -26.59
CA LYS A 430 0.72 -5.34 -26.14
C LYS A 430 -0.64 -4.98 -26.73
N SER A 431 -1.49 -4.34 -25.95
CA SER A 431 -2.83 -3.94 -26.40
C SER A 431 -3.25 -2.60 -25.78
N ARG A 432 -4.08 -1.82 -26.47
CA ARG A 432 -4.78 -0.67 -25.88
C ARG A 432 -6.20 -1.10 -25.53
N LEU A 433 -6.39 -1.47 -24.27
CA LEU A 433 -7.66 -1.97 -23.71
C LEU A 433 -8.37 -0.87 -22.91
N ASP A 434 -7.59 0.06 -22.37
CA ASP A 434 -8.04 1.18 -21.55
C ASP A 434 -8.16 2.43 -22.44
N TYR A 435 -9.35 3.04 -22.47
CA TYR A 435 -9.59 4.26 -23.25
C TYR A 435 -10.82 5.02 -22.78
N PHE A 436 -10.86 6.29 -23.18
CA PHE A 436 -12.01 7.17 -23.01
C PHE A 436 -12.85 7.22 -24.28
N LEU A 437 -14.15 6.99 -24.13
CA LEU A 437 -15.18 7.36 -25.10
C LEU A 437 -15.86 8.62 -24.59
N ILE A 438 -15.89 9.68 -25.37
CA ILE A 438 -16.53 10.94 -24.99
C ILE A 438 -17.59 11.32 -26.00
N ALA A 439 -18.64 11.99 -25.55
CA ALA A 439 -19.60 12.63 -26.44
C ALA A 439 -18.89 13.60 -27.39
N LYS A 440 -19.22 13.50 -28.68
CA LYS A 440 -18.46 14.17 -29.75
C LYS A 440 -18.32 15.66 -29.58
N HIS A 441 -19.33 16.36 -29.08
CA HIS A 441 -19.27 17.80 -28.83
C HIS A 441 -18.27 18.19 -27.72
N LEU A 442 -17.90 17.27 -26.80
CA LEU A 442 -16.85 17.51 -25.80
C LEU A 442 -15.46 17.55 -26.41
N THR A 443 -15.27 17.04 -27.63
CA THR A 443 -13.96 17.01 -28.32
C THR A 443 -13.30 18.39 -28.36
N GLN A 444 -14.08 19.47 -28.50
CA GLN A 444 -13.57 20.85 -28.53
C GLN A 444 -12.95 21.31 -27.19
N HIS A 445 -13.34 20.69 -26.08
CA HIS A 445 -12.83 20.97 -24.75
C HIS A 445 -11.63 20.08 -24.40
N VAL A 446 -11.25 19.12 -25.25
CA VAL A 446 -10.13 18.23 -24.96
C VAL A 446 -8.82 18.94 -25.23
N HIS A 447 -8.02 19.13 -24.17
CA HIS A 447 -6.68 19.70 -24.27
C HIS A 447 -5.65 18.62 -24.65
N ASN A 448 -5.65 17.48 -23.96
CA ASN A 448 -4.70 16.40 -24.22
C ASN A 448 -5.25 15.05 -23.77
N VAL A 449 -4.71 13.97 -24.36
CA VAL A 449 -4.93 12.59 -23.92
C VAL A 449 -3.61 11.82 -24.02
N GLU A 450 -3.15 11.23 -22.93
CA GLU A 450 -1.85 10.56 -22.88
C GLU A 450 -1.84 9.31 -22.02
N THR A 451 -0.94 8.38 -22.37
CA THR A 451 -0.71 7.15 -21.60
C THR A 451 0.46 7.39 -20.64
N LYS A 452 0.21 7.29 -19.34
CA LYS A 452 1.21 7.43 -18.27
C LYS A 452 1.60 6.07 -17.71
N THR A 453 2.85 5.94 -17.30
CA THR A 453 3.29 4.80 -16.49
C THR A 453 2.49 4.79 -15.20
N ALA A 454 1.93 3.64 -14.85
CA ALA A 454 1.23 3.45 -13.59
C ALA A 454 2.09 2.64 -12.62
N THR A 455 1.65 2.56 -11.37
CA THR A 455 2.32 1.79 -10.31
C THR A 455 2.32 0.29 -10.60
N THR A 456 1.39 -0.21 -11.43
CA THR A 456 1.29 -1.63 -11.77
C THR A 456 2.20 -2.04 -12.93
N PRO A 457 2.63 -3.31 -12.97
CA PRO A 457 3.56 -3.81 -13.98
C PRO A 457 2.94 -4.15 -15.34
N ASP A 458 1.63 -4.39 -15.44
CA ASP A 458 0.96 -4.95 -16.63
C ASP A 458 0.10 -3.94 -17.41
N HIS A 459 -0.56 -2.98 -16.75
CA HIS A 459 -1.23 -1.89 -17.44
C HIS A 459 -0.46 -0.55 -17.34
N LYS A 460 -0.92 0.44 -18.11
CA LYS A 460 -0.57 1.87 -18.04
C LYS A 460 -1.84 2.70 -17.91
N ALA A 461 -1.74 3.79 -17.17
CA ALA A 461 -2.86 4.68 -16.96
C ALA A 461 -3.12 5.56 -18.18
N ILE A 462 -4.38 5.93 -18.41
CA ILE A 462 -4.76 6.91 -19.43
C ILE A 462 -5.22 8.18 -18.72
N LYS A 463 -4.61 9.32 -19.07
CA LYS A 463 -4.98 10.64 -18.56
C LYS A 463 -5.66 11.43 -19.66
N LEU A 464 -6.90 11.85 -19.43
CA LEU A 464 -7.65 12.79 -20.28
C LEU A 464 -7.66 14.16 -19.60
N SER A 465 -7.22 15.21 -20.29
CA SER A 465 -7.27 16.61 -19.84
C SER A 465 -8.35 17.39 -20.60
N LEU A 466 -9.31 17.96 -19.89
CA LEU A 466 -10.37 18.80 -20.44
C LEU A 466 -10.22 20.25 -19.97
N LYS A 467 -10.35 21.22 -20.89
CA LYS A 467 -10.42 22.65 -20.61
C LYS A 467 -11.87 23.11 -20.79
N LEU A 468 -12.59 23.24 -19.68
CA LEU A 468 -14.02 23.63 -19.68
C LEU A 468 -14.24 25.16 -19.69
N SER A 469 -13.18 25.96 -19.62
CA SER A 469 -13.27 27.42 -19.61
C SER A 469 -13.32 28.02 -21.03
N GLN A 470 -14.45 28.64 -21.39
CA GLN A 470 -14.54 29.63 -22.49
C GLN A 470 -14.47 31.09 -22.01
N VAL A 471 -14.30 31.33 -20.71
CA VAL A 471 -14.20 32.70 -20.20
C VAL A 471 -12.80 33.23 -20.53
N ILE A 472 -12.70 34.09 -21.56
CA ILE A 472 -11.62 35.08 -21.59
C ILE A 472 -11.87 35.94 -20.36
N ARG A 473 -11.09 35.73 -19.30
CA ARG A 473 -11.16 36.57 -18.11
C ARG A 473 -10.90 38.00 -18.60
N GLY A 474 -11.89 38.86 -18.50
CA GLY A 474 -11.65 40.31 -18.59
C GLY A 474 -10.66 40.71 -17.50
N PRO A 475 -10.09 41.92 -17.55
CA PRO A 475 -9.27 42.41 -16.44
C PRO A 475 -10.13 42.24 -15.18
N GLY A 476 -9.59 41.52 -14.20
CA GLY A 476 -10.34 41.09 -13.02
C GLY A 476 -10.88 42.27 -12.21
N LEU A 477 -11.26 42.00 -10.96
CA LEU A 477 -11.58 43.09 -10.04
C LEU A 477 -10.38 44.06 -10.00
N TRP A 478 -10.56 45.28 -10.51
CA TRP A 478 -9.49 46.26 -10.47
C TRP A 478 -9.18 46.55 -9.02
N LYS A 479 -7.99 46.12 -8.60
CA LYS A 479 -7.45 46.41 -7.27
C LYS A 479 -6.38 47.44 -7.46
N PHE A 480 -6.56 48.59 -6.84
CA PHE A 480 -5.57 49.65 -6.88
C PHE A 480 -4.22 49.13 -6.36
N ASN A 481 -3.15 49.34 -7.14
CA ASN A 481 -1.82 48.96 -6.72
C ASN A 481 -1.32 49.97 -5.66
N ASN A 482 -1.32 49.53 -4.40
CA ASN A 482 -0.91 50.35 -3.26
C ASN A 482 0.56 50.81 -3.31
N SER A 483 1.40 50.27 -4.21
CA SER A 483 2.75 50.82 -4.41
C SER A 483 2.72 52.25 -4.96
N PHE A 484 1.70 52.63 -5.72
CA PHE A 484 1.54 53.99 -6.24
C PHE A 484 1.32 55.04 -5.14
N LEU A 485 0.81 54.63 -3.97
CA LEU A 485 0.72 55.53 -2.80
C LEU A 485 2.11 55.95 -2.26
N LYS A 486 3.18 55.30 -2.71
CA LYS A 486 4.56 55.62 -2.34
C LYS A 486 5.29 56.43 -3.43
N ASP A 487 4.71 56.58 -4.61
CA ASP A 487 5.29 57.33 -5.72
C ASP A 487 4.86 58.80 -5.65
N LYS A 488 5.83 59.70 -5.47
CA LYS A 488 5.58 61.15 -5.36
C LYS A 488 5.00 61.74 -6.64
N ASN A 489 5.41 61.26 -7.81
CA ASN A 489 4.92 61.78 -9.09
C ASN A 489 3.45 61.41 -9.29
N TYR A 490 3.09 60.18 -8.94
CA TYR A 490 1.70 59.72 -8.97
C TYR A 490 0.82 60.52 -8.01
N LEU A 491 1.28 60.77 -6.78
CA LEU A 491 0.55 61.56 -5.79
C LEU A 491 0.32 63.00 -6.25
N ILE A 492 1.32 63.66 -6.83
CA ILE A 492 1.18 65.01 -7.37
C ILE A 492 0.14 65.00 -8.50
N LEU A 493 0.30 64.09 -9.47
CA LEU A 493 -0.59 63.99 -10.64
C LEU A 493 -2.05 63.78 -10.22
N ILE A 494 -2.32 62.88 -9.28
CA ILE A 494 -3.68 62.62 -8.78
C ILE A 494 -4.22 63.81 -7.98
N THR A 495 -3.39 64.44 -7.15
CA THR A 495 -3.82 65.61 -6.36
C THR A 495 -4.21 66.79 -7.27
N GLU A 496 -3.48 66.99 -8.36
CA GLU A 496 -3.78 68.03 -9.35
C GLU A 496 -4.96 67.68 -10.26
N SER A 497 -5.12 66.40 -10.62
CA SER A 497 -6.15 65.96 -11.56
C SER A 497 -7.52 65.75 -10.89
N TYR A 498 -7.56 65.39 -9.61
CA TYR A 498 -8.79 65.04 -8.91
C TYR A 498 -9.84 66.16 -8.88
N PRO A 499 -9.49 67.44 -8.61
CA PRO A 499 -10.46 68.54 -8.66
C PRO A 499 -11.10 68.71 -10.05
N ILE A 500 -10.29 68.58 -11.11
CA ILE A 500 -10.71 68.72 -12.51
C ILE A 500 -11.68 67.58 -12.89
N ILE A 501 -11.35 66.35 -12.48
CA ILE A 501 -12.20 65.18 -12.70
C ILE A 501 -13.51 65.31 -11.93
N SER A 502 -13.46 65.76 -10.67
CA SER A 502 -14.63 65.93 -9.81
C SER A 502 -15.60 66.97 -10.38
N GLU A 503 -15.10 68.07 -10.95
CA GLU A 503 -15.91 69.07 -11.62
C GLU A 503 -16.52 68.53 -12.93
N LYS A 504 -15.72 67.83 -13.74
CA LYS A 504 -16.18 67.21 -15.00
C LYS A 504 -17.34 66.22 -14.79
N TYR A 505 -17.36 65.52 -13.66
CA TYR A 505 -18.39 64.55 -13.31
C TYR A 505 -19.38 65.04 -12.23
N ALA A 506 -19.46 66.36 -12.01
CA ALA A 506 -20.35 66.96 -11.01
C ALA A 506 -21.83 66.58 -11.20
N ASN A 507 -22.25 66.22 -12.41
CA ASN A 507 -23.65 65.88 -12.71
C ASN A 507 -23.97 64.38 -12.55
N ILE A 508 -22.98 63.52 -12.24
CA ILE A 508 -23.21 62.09 -12.00
C ILE A 508 -23.81 61.90 -10.59
N VAL A 509 -24.98 61.28 -10.54
CA VAL A 509 -25.77 61.08 -9.31
C VAL A 509 -25.31 59.85 -8.51
N ASP A 510 -24.77 58.82 -9.18
CA ASP A 510 -24.18 57.65 -8.51
C ASP A 510 -22.78 57.98 -8.00
N LYS A 511 -22.61 58.03 -6.67
CA LYS A 511 -21.33 58.33 -6.01
C LYS A 511 -20.21 57.33 -6.33
N ARG A 512 -20.51 56.15 -6.89
CA ARG A 512 -19.52 55.15 -7.30
C ARG A 512 -18.93 55.41 -8.68
N LEU A 513 -19.53 56.33 -9.45
CA LEU A 513 -19.13 56.72 -10.80
C LEU A 513 -18.62 58.17 -10.86
N ARG A 514 -18.53 58.85 -9.71
CA ARG A 514 -18.03 60.22 -9.56
C ARG A 514 -16.54 60.26 -9.31
#